data_AF-A0A1Q7UEM4-F1
#
_entry.id   AF-A0A1Q7UEM4-F1
#
_cell.length_a   1.000
_cell.length_b   1.000
_cell.length_c   1.000
_cell.angle_alpha   90.00
_cell.angle_beta   90.00
_cell.angle_gamma   90.00
#
_symmetry.space_group_name_H-M   'P 1'
#
loop_
_entity.id
_entity.type
_entity.pdbx_description
1 polymer ?
#
loop_
_entity_poly.entity_id
_entity_poly.type
_entity_poly.pdbx_seq_one_letter_code
_entity_poly.pdbx_strand_id
1 'polypeptide(L)'
;MATPDAVRDAPPEGTPAPKQRQKAGTYSGRLLLRMPRTLHEELAKASERDGVSLNQFITGVLAAAVDWRNANGEPGESARRRRPRGMALLLAVNLVLVGLAAAAAIGFLIAAWLS
;
A
#
# COMPACT_ATOMS: atom_id res chain seq x y z
N MET A 1 -33.47 56.54 29.47
CA MET A 1 -34.76 55.84 29.55
C MET A 1 -34.78 54.82 28.41
N ALA A 2 -34.73 53.53 28.77
CA ALA A 2 -34.92 52.31 27.99
C ALA A 2 -34.02 52.03 26.74
N THR A 3 -33.01 51.18 26.93
CA THR A 3 -32.75 50.04 26.02
C THR A 3 -33.79 48.95 26.29
N PRO A 4 -34.12 48.06 25.34
CA PRO A 4 -33.43 46.75 25.33
C PRO A 4 -33.29 46.06 23.96
N ASP A 5 -32.29 45.17 23.89
CA ASP A 5 -32.27 43.81 23.30
C ASP A 5 -32.90 43.55 21.91
N ALA A 6 -32.39 42.67 21.04
CA ALA A 6 -31.25 41.77 21.01
C ALA A 6 -31.44 40.98 19.71
N VAL A 7 -30.42 40.80 18.86
CA VAL A 7 -30.33 39.59 18.01
C VAL A 7 -28.87 39.25 17.75
N ARG A 8 -28.37 38.34 18.58
CA ARG A 8 -27.54 37.17 18.24
C ARG A 8 -26.27 37.42 17.42
N ASP A 9 -25.18 37.60 18.16
CA ASP A 9 -23.84 37.23 17.70
C ASP A 9 -23.79 35.69 17.64
N ALA A 10 -23.64 35.14 16.43
CA ALA A 10 -23.62 33.70 16.19
C ALA A 10 -22.21 33.11 16.45
N PRO A 11 -22.08 31.87 16.94
CA PRO A 11 -20.78 31.28 17.32
C PRO A 11 -19.84 31.01 16.12
N PRO A 12 -18.54 30.79 16.37
CA PRO A 12 -17.45 31.03 15.44
C PRO A 12 -17.50 30.06 14.25
N GLU A 13 -17.56 30.60 13.03
CA GLU A 13 -17.36 29.78 11.84
C GLU A 13 -15.93 29.24 11.86
N GLY A 14 -15.86 27.92 11.95
CA GLY A 14 -14.64 27.16 12.06
C GLY A 14 -13.68 27.53 10.95
N THR A 15 -12.41 27.60 11.35
CA THR A 15 -11.23 27.45 10.52
C THR A 15 -11.57 26.67 9.24
N PRO A 16 -11.42 27.24 8.03
CA PRO A 16 -11.43 26.42 6.85
C PRO A 16 -10.24 25.49 6.98
N ALA A 17 -10.52 24.26 7.42
CA ALA A 17 -9.61 23.14 7.32
C ALA A 17 -9.00 23.19 5.92
N PRO A 18 -7.68 22.94 5.77
CA PRO A 18 -7.04 23.03 4.47
C PRO A 18 -7.83 22.11 3.55
N LYS A 19 -8.60 22.71 2.64
CA LYS A 19 -9.24 21.99 1.56
C LYS A 19 -8.06 21.43 0.81
N GLN A 20 -7.72 20.18 1.10
CA GLN A 20 -6.90 19.37 0.23
C GLN A 20 -7.62 19.45 -1.09
N ARG A 21 -7.13 20.33 -1.97
CA ARG A 21 -7.54 20.38 -3.36
C ARG A 21 -7.13 19.02 -3.89
N GLN A 22 -8.01 18.04 -3.74
CA GLN A 22 -8.03 16.88 -4.58
C GLN A 22 -8.27 17.45 -5.96
N LYS A 23 -7.18 17.79 -6.65
CA LYS A 23 -7.21 18.01 -8.09
C LYS A 23 -7.57 16.63 -8.65
N ALA A 24 -8.87 16.37 -8.74
CA ALA A 24 -9.41 15.34 -9.60
C ALA A 24 -9.18 15.80 -11.06
N GLY A 25 -7.90 15.84 -11.45
CA GLY A 25 -7.51 15.88 -12.83
C GLY A 25 -7.62 14.45 -13.34
N THR A 26 -8.55 14.23 -14.26
CA THR A 26 -8.81 12.96 -14.92
C THR A 26 -7.54 12.42 -15.58
N TYR A 27 -6.87 11.45 -14.95
CA TYR A 27 -5.71 10.79 -15.53
C TYR A 27 -6.16 9.79 -16.61
N SER A 28 -5.63 9.89 -17.82
CA SER A 28 -5.98 9.01 -18.95
C SER A 28 -5.45 7.57 -18.81
N GLY A 29 -4.53 7.30 -17.88
CA GLY A 29 -3.90 5.99 -17.72
C GLY A 29 -2.96 5.57 -18.87
N ARG A 30 -2.85 6.37 -19.93
CA ARG A 30 -2.00 6.07 -21.09
C ARG A 30 -0.62 6.68 -20.93
N LEU A 31 0.43 5.86 -21.03
CA LEU A 31 1.82 6.28 -20.90
C LEU A 31 2.60 5.93 -22.18
N LEU A 32 3.06 6.94 -22.90
CA LEU A 32 4.02 6.80 -24.00
C LEU A 32 5.41 7.16 -23.47
N LEU A 33 6.31 6.18 -23.42
CA LEU A 33 7.69 6.37 -22.96
C LEU A 33 8.66 5.70 -23.93
N ARG A 34 9.89 6.22 -23.99
CA ARG A 34 11.00 5.58 -24.72
C ARG A 34 11.91 4.88 -23.71
N MET A 35 12.32 3.66 -24.03
CA MET A 35 13.20 2.86 -23.19
C MET A 35 14.32 2.21 -24.01
N PRO A 36 15.50 1.97 -23.41
CA PRO A 36 16.56 1.19 -24.05
C PRO A 36 16.06 -0.22 -24.43
N ARG A 37 16.58 -0.77 -25.54
CA ARG A 37 16.18 -2.10 -26.04
C ARG A 37 16.44 -3.20 -25.02
N THR A 38 17.56 -3.12 -24.31
CA THR A 38 17.94 -4.08 -23.28
C THR A 38 16.92 -4.11 -22.14
N LEU A 39 16.49 -2.95 -21.65
CA LEU A 39 15.46 -2.85 -20.61
C LEU A 39 14.13 -3.43 -21.09
N HIS A 40 13.75 -3.17 -22.35
CA HIS A 40 12.53 -3.73 -22.92
C HIS A 40 12.59 -5.26 -22.99
N GLU A 41 13.72 -5.81 -23.43
CA GLU A 41 13.94 -7.26 -23.47
C GLU A 41 13.86 -7.91 -22.09
N GLU A 42 14.44 -7.29 -21.06
CA GLU A 42 14.36 -7.80 -19.69
C GLU A 42 12.93 -7.81 -19.14
N LEU A 43 12.18 -6.71 -19.33
CA LEU A 43 10.79 -6.64 -18.89
C LEU A 43 9.89 -7.62 -19.66
N ALA A 44 10.11 -7.79 -20.97
CA ALA A 44 9.38 -8.75 -21.79
C ALA A 44 9.60 -10.19 -21.31
N LYS A 45 10.86 -10.60 -21.12
CA LYS A 45 11.20 -11.93 -20.60
C LYS A 45 10.63 -12.16 -19.20
N ALA A 46 10.62 -11.13 -18.35
CA ALA A 46 10.02 -11.24 -17.02
C ALA A 46 8.50 -11.44 -17.11
N SER A 47 7.82 -10.68 -17.96
CA SER A 47 6.38 -10.85 -18.17
C SER A 47 5.99 -12.23 -18.73
N GLU A 48 6.82 -12.78 -19.63
CA GLU A 48 6.62 -14.14 -20.16
C GLU A 48 6.77 -15.23 -19.09
N ARG A 49 7.78 -15.11 -18.21
CA ARG A 49 7.97 -16.04 -17.08
C ARG A 49 6.80 -16.01 -16.11
N ASP A 50 6.23 -14.83 -15.90
CA ASP A 50 5.11 -14.61 -14.99
C ASP A 50 3.75 -14.92 -15.65
N GLY A 51 3.74 -15.22 -16.96
CA GLY A 51 2.53 -15.56 -17.71
C GLY A 51 1.55 -14.39 -17.86
N VAL A 52 2.03 -13.14 -17.80
CA VAL A 52 1.22 -11.91 -17.86
C VAL A 52 1.59 -11.05 -19.04
N SER A 53 0.69 -10.14 -19.43
CA SER A 53 1.04 -9.15 -20.47
C SER A 53 2.14 -8.20 -19.98
N LEU A 54 2.98 -7.74 -20.90
CA LEU A 54 4.03 -6.76 -20.59
C LEU A 54 3.46 -5.51 -19.90
N ASN A 55 2.30 -5.00 -20.34
CA ASN A 55 1.67 -3.85 -19.71
C ASN A 55 1.30 -4.13 -18.25
N GLN A 56 0.73 -5.31 -17.96
CA GLN A 56 0.38 -5.72 -16.60
C GLN A 56 1.62 -5.84 -15.72
N PHE A 57 2.67 -6.48 -16.23
CA PHE A 57 3.96 -6.59 -15.53
C PHE A 57 4.52 -5.20 -15.17
N ILE A 58 4.59 -4.29 -16.15
CA ILE A 58 5.07 -2.91 -15.94
C ILE A 58 4.23 -2.21 -14.88
N THR A 59 2.91 -2.29 -14.96
CA THR A 59 2.04 -1.65 -13.95
C THR A 59 2.24 -2.21 -12.55
N GLY A 60 2.49 -3.52 -12.41
CA GLY A 60 2.78 -4.16 -11.13
C GLY A 60 4.10 -3.66 -10.53
N VAL A 61 5.17 -3.62 -11.34
CA VAL A 61 6.48 -3.09 -10.91
C VAL A 61 6.38 -1.63 -10.49
N LEU A 62 5.65 -0.80 -11.27
CA LEU A 62 5.45 0.61 -10.94
C LEU A 62 4.65 0.79 -9.65
N ALA A 63 3.59 0.00 -9.44
CA ALA A 63 2.80 0.03 -8.22
C ALA A 63 3.64 -0.31 -6.98
N ALA A 64 4.45 -1.37 -7.06
CA ALA A 64 5.35 -1.77 -5.98
C ALA A 64 6.40 -0.68 -5.67
N ALA A 65 6.97 -0.05 -6.70
CA ALA A 65 7.94 1.04 -6.52
C ALA A 65 7.30 2.30 -5.88
N VAL A 66 6.06 2.63 -6.26
CA VAL A 66 5.31 3.74 -5.66
C VAL A 66 4.97 3.44 -4.20
N ASP A 67 4.51 2.22 -3.90
CA ASP A 67 4.21 1.79 -2.53
C ASP A 67 5.46 1.83 -1.64
N TRP A 68 6.58 1.28 -2.12
CA TRP A 68 7.86 1.33 -1.43
C TRP A 68 8.33 2.77 -1.15
N ARG A 69 8.15 3.67 -2.12
CA ARG A 69 8.48 5.08 -1.93
C ARG A 69 7.53 5.78 -0.96
N ASN A 70 6.25 5.42 -0.91
CA ASN A 70 5.30 5.99 0.06
C ASN A 70 5.57 5.47 1.48
N ALA A 71 6.00 4.22 1.63
CA ALA A 71 6.37 3.64 2.91
C ALA A 71 7.66 4.26 3.49
N ASN A 72 8.58 4.69 2.61
CA ASN A 72 9.90 5.21 3.00
C ASN A 72 10.08 6.73 2.81
N GLY A 73 9.09 7.40 2.20
CA GLY A 73 9.10 8.84 1.94
C GLY A 73 8.61 9.63 3.15
N GLU A 74 9.46 10.51 3.67
CA GLU A 74 9.25 11.48 4.76
C GLU A 74 9.02 10.92 6.19
N PRO A 75 10.10 10.76 6.99
CA PRO A 75 10.05 10.80 8.46
C PRO A 75 9.60 12.16 9.05
N GLY A 76 9.24 13.15 8.22
CA GLY A 76 9.23 14.57 8.58
C GLY A 76 8.01 15.11 9.36
N GLU A 77 6.83 14.47 9.35
CA GLU A 77 5.65 15.10 9.99
C GLU A 77 4.68 14.15 10.70
N SER A 78 4.98 12.84 10.71
CA SER A 78 4.07 11.81 11.25
C SER A 78 4.70 10.91 12.32
N ALA A 79 5.87 11.27 12.86
CA ALA A 79 6.53 10.61 14.00
C ALA A 79 5.75 10.74 15.33
N ARG A 80 4.42 10.79 15.27
CA ARG A 80 3.52 10.56 16.40
C ARG A 80 2.38 9.58 16.12
N ARG A 81 2.32 8.93 14.95
CA ARG A 81 1.33 7.85 14.70
C ARG A 81 1.79 6.54 15.34
N ARG A 82 1.37 6.38 16.59
CA ARG A 82 0.92 5.13 17.24
C ARG A 82 0.87 3.93 16.28
N ARG A 83 1.87 3.03 16.37
CA ARG A 83 1.84 1.72 15.71
C ARG A 83 0.54 1.00 16.09
N PRO A 84 -0.33 0.59 15.16
CA PRO A 84 -1.50 -0.20 15.49
C PRO A 84 -1.04 -1.60 15.92
N ARG A 85 -1.45 -1.99 17.12
CA ARG A 85 -1.02 -3.20 17.85
C ARG A 85 -1.41 -4.54 17.19
N GLY A 86 -1.98 -4.53 15.98
CA GLY A 86 -2.45 -5.72 15.27
C GLY A 86 -1.46 -6.35 14.28
N MET A 87 -0.43 -5.61 13.83
CA MET A 87 0.51 -6.11 12.82
C MET A 87 1.36 -7.30 13.33
N ALA A 88 1.78 -7.25 14.60
CA ALA A 88 2.55 -8.33 15.23
C ALA A 88 1.74 -9.63 15.35
N LEU A 89 0.43 -9.52 15.54
CA LEU A 89 -0.46 -10.67 15.64
C LEU A 89 -0.59 -11.39 14.28
N LEU A 90 -0.75 -10.66 13.18
CA LEU A 90 -0.86 -11.24 11.84
C LEU A 90 0.43 -11.97 11.41
N LEU A 91 1.60 -11.41 11.74
CA LEU A 91 2.89 -12.05 11.51
C LEU A 91 3.04 -13.34 12.33
N ALA A 92 2.59 -13.33 13.60
CA ALA A 92 2.64 -14.50 14.47
C ALA A 92 1.72 -15.63 13.99
N VAL A 93 0.51 -15.30 13.53
CA VAL A 93 -0.45 -16.29 12.99
C VAL A 93 0.11 -17.00 11.75
N ASN A 94 0.68 -16.26 10.80
CA ASN A 94 1.28 -16.84 9.61
C ASN A 94 2.47 -17.75 9.96
N LEU A 95 3.30 -17.36 10.93
CA LEU A 95 4.44 -18.15 11.38
C LEU A 95 4.01 -19.50 11.99
N VAL A 96 2.94 -19.49 12.79
CA VAL A 96 2.38 -20.71 13.40
C VAL A 96 1.82 -21.65 12.34
N LEU A 97 1.08 -21.11 11.36
CA LEU A 97 0.50 -21.92 10.28
C LEU A 97 1.59 -22.62 9.45
N VAL A 98 2.65 -21.89 9.09
CA VAL A 98 3.79 -22.42 8.34
C VAL A 98 4.56 -23.47 9.17
N GLY A 99 4.77 -23.22 10.46
CA GLY A 99 5.44 -24.16 11.35
C GLY A 99 4.69 -25.50 11.49
N LEU A 100 3.37 -25.46 11.63
CA LEU A 100 2.54 -26.67 11.70
C LEU A 100 2.57 -27.46 10.38
N ALA A 101 2.48 -26.78 9.24
CA ALA A 101 2.59 -27.44 7.94
C ALA A 101 3.94 -28.13 7.75
N ALA A 102 5.03 -27.48 8.15
CA ALA A 102 6.38 -28.06 8.09
C ALA A 102 6.53 -29.29 9.00
N ALA A 103 6.02 -29.22 10.24
CA ALA A 103 6.06 -30.34 11.17
C ALA A 103 5.27 -31.56 10.66
N ALA A 104 4.07 -31.32 10.10
CA ALA A 104 3.26 -32.38 9.51
C ALA A 104 3.98 -33.04 8.32
N ALA A 105 4.57 -32.23 7.42
CA ALA A 105 5.32 -32.75 6.27
C ALA A 105 6.52 -33.62 6.68
N ILE A 106 7.27 -33.20 7.71
CA ILE A 106 8.38 -33.98 8.27
C ILE A 106 7.87 -35.30 8.86
N GLY A 107 6.76 -35.26 9.61
CA GLY A 107 6.13 -36.47 10.17
C GLY A 107 5.72 -37.47 9.09
N PHE A 108 5.07 -37.00 8.02
CA PHE A 108 4.73 -37.84 6.86
C PHE A 108 5.96 -38.44 6.18
N LEU A 109 7.04 -37.67 6.02
CA LEU A 109 8.28 -38.16 5.41
C LEU A 109 8.92 -39.28 6.23
N ILE A 110 8.96 -39.13 7.57
CA ILE A 110 9.52 -40.15 8.46
C ILE A 110 8.65 -41.40 8.47
N ALA A 111 7.31 -41.24 8.55
CA ALA A 111 6.38 -42.36 8.52
C ALA A 111 6.49 -43.17 7.22
N ALA A 112 6.62 -42.48 6.08
CA ALA A 112 6.82 -43.11 4.78
C ALA A 112 8.16 -43.84 4.65
N TRP A 113 9.17 -43.49 5.44
CA TRP A 113 10.47 -44.15 5.44
C TRP A 113 10.55 -45.35 6.40
N LEU A 114 9.63 -45.41 7.37
CA LEU A 114 9.52 -46.47 8.36
C LEU A 114 8.47 -47.54 7.99
N SER A 115 7.63 -47.27 6.99
CA SER A 115 6.60 -48.17 6.44
C SER A 115 7.12 -48.90 5.21
#